data_AF-A0A2V4VMS3-F1
#
_entry.id   AF-A0A2V4VMS3-F1
#
_cell.length_a   1.000
_cell.length_b   1.000
_cell.length_c   1.000
_cell.angle_alpha   90.00
_cell.angle_beta   90.00
_cell.angle_gamma   90.00
#
_symmetry.space_group_name_H-M   'P 1'
#
loop_
_entity.id
_entity.type
_entity.pdbx_description
1 polymer ?
#
loop_
_entity_poly.entity_id
_entity_poly.type
_entity_poly.pdbx_seq_one_letter_code
_entity_poly.pdbx_strand_id
1 'polypeptide(L)'
;MTILKLKYRLMFDRHLSKGLRGTLVLLAATSLFACNQSNSGVSDASSTPVPTENSAAIALEKAESKIESAPMITTPVSNPDLLKNVSATVYKDANCGCCKGWIDHTQSNGLSSTAEHPKDLSSLKDRYKVPTEMRSCHTVVTTDDYVFEGHVPAKYMEQFLENPPVQAMGLAVPGMPVGSPGMEYQNKFMPYQIMQLNKDGTTQVYVDIESVEQQL
;
A
#
# COMPACT_ATOMS: atom_id res chain seq x y z
N MET A 1 -54.76 13.66 -16.10
CA MET A 1 -54.15 12.75 -15.11
C MET A 1 -52.75 13.30 -14.82
N THR A 2 -52.59 14.39 -14.08
CA THR A 2 -52.91 14.65 -12.66
C THR A 2 -52.10 13.72 -11.72
N ILE A 3 -51.16 14.33 -10.96
CA ILE A 3 -50.76 13.97 -9.56
C ILE A 3 -49.86 12.69 -9.43
N LEU A 4 -48.75 12.60 -8.67
CA LEU A 4 -48.19 13.39 -7.56
C LEU A 4 -46.69 13.06 -7.36
N LYS A 5 -45.92 14.04 -6.87
CA LYS A 5 -44.63 13.89 -6.18
C LYS A 5 -44.80 13.00 -4.94
N LEU A 6 -43.79 12.20 -4.59
CA LEU A 6 -43.53 11.90 -3.18
C LEU A 6 -42.04 11.63 -2.90
N LYS A 7 -41.40 12.68 -2.38
CA LYS A 7 -40.11 12.62 -1.67
C LYS A 7 -40.38 12.04 -0.29
N TYR A 8 -39.69 10.98 0.12
CA TYR A 8 -39.59 10.62 1.54
C TYR A 8 -38.19 10.90 2.06
N ARG A 9 -38.13 12.00 2.81
CA ARG A 9 -37.08 12.47 3.69
C ARG A 9 -37.40 11.86 5.05
N LEU A 10 -36.64 10.87 5.50
CA LEU A 10 -36.69 10.44 6.90
C LEU A 10 -35.47 11.01 7.61
N MET A 11 -35.77 12.07 8.37
CA MET A 11 -34.88 12.66 9.37
C MET A 11 -34.81 11.67 10.53
N PHE A 12 -33.60 11.19 10.85
CA PHE A 12 -33.37 10.49 12.11
C PHE A 12 -32.95 11.52 13.15
N ASP A 13 -33.78 11.63 14.18
CA ASP A 13 -33.70 12.62 15.23
C ASP A 13 -32.47 12.40 16.13
N ARG A 14 -31.91 13.53 16.54
CA ARG A 14 -30.80 13.64 17.49
C ARG A 14 -31.36 13.39 18.89
N HIS A 15 -30.96 12.31 19.55
CA HIS A 15 -31.11 12.21 21.01
C HIS A 15 -29.81 12.52 21.74
N LEU A 16 -29.88 13.69 22.38
CA LEU A 16 -29.03 14.23 23.43
C LEU A 16 -28.78 13.19 24.54
N SER A 17 -27.52 12.93 24.90
CA SER A 17 -27.19 12.60 26.29
C SER A 17 -26.05 13.50 26.76
N LYS A 18 -26.34 14.25 27.81
CA LYS A 18 -25.44 15.17 28.50
C LYS A 18 -24.83 14.43 29.69
N GLY A 19 -23.52 14.57 29.85
CA GLY A 19 -22.88 14.78 31.15
C GLY A 19 -22.58 13.55 31.99
N LEU A 20 -21.29 13.26 32.12
CA LEU A 20 -20.74 12.97 33.44
C LEU A 20 -19.32 13.54 33.53
N ARG A 21 -19.18 14.60 34.32
CA ARG A 21 -17.91 15.13 34.81
C ARG A 21 -17.39 14.19 35.89
N GLY A 22 -16.17 13.72 35.74
CA GLY A 22 -15.43 13.00 36.78
C GLY A 22 -13.97 13.39 36.73
N THR A 23 -13.57 14.29 37.62
CA THR A 23 -12.19 14.70 37.90
C THR A 23 -11.62 13.79 38.98
N LEU A 24 -10.50 13.09 38.77
CA LEU A 24 -9.62 12.61 39.87
C LEU A 24 -8.25 12.18 39.29
N VAL A 25 -7.22 13.03 39.41
CA VAL A 25 -6.10 12.99 40.39
C VAL A 25 -4.95 12.04 40.02
N LEU A 26 -3.76 12.65 40.10
CA LEU A 26 -2.38 12.17 40.01
C LEU A 26 -2.11 10.74 40.48
N LEU A 27 -1.14 10.10 39.82
CA LEU A 27 0.11 9.67 40.48
C LEU A 27 1.20 9.38 39.45
N ALA A 28 2.28 10.16 39.55
CA ALA A 28 3.56 9.87 38.94
C ALA A 28 4.21 8.67 39.65
N ALA A 29 4.78 7.75 38.88
CA ALA A 29 5.80 6.82 39.38
C ALA A 29 6.82 6.57 38.26
N THR A 30 7.90 7.34 38.33
CA THR A 30 9.16 7.10 37.64
C THR A 30 9.74 5.77 38.10
N SER A 31 9.89 4.81 37.20
CA SER A 31 10.76 3.65 37.42
C SER A 31 11.88 3.70 36.40
N LEU A 32 13.03 4.18 36.87
CA LEU A 32 14.33 3.94 36.27
C LEU A 32 14.66 2.45 36.49
N PHE A 33 14.83 1.68 35.42
CA PHE A 33 15.58 0.43 35.50
C PHE A 33 16.79 0.50 34.59
N ALA A 34 17.91 0.18 35.23
CA ALA A 34 19.26 0.39 34.79
C ALA A 34 19.66 -0.45 33.58
N CYS A 35 20.58 0.10 32.80
CA CYS A 35 21.38 -0.63 31.83
C CYS A 35 22.19 -1.74 32.54
N ASN A 36 22.11 -2.97 32.05
CA ASN A 36 23.10 -4.00 32.32
C ASN A 36 23.95 -4.21 31.06
N GLN A 37 25.11 -3.57 31.02
CA GLN A 37 26.20 -3.97 30.14
C GLN A 37 27.01 -5.04 30.87
N SER A 38 27.37 -6.11 30.16
CA SER A 38 28.76 -6.52 29.89
C SER A 38 28.78 -8.00 29.53
N ASN A 39 29.12 -8.34 28.29
CA ASN A 39 30.07 -9.42 28.12
C ASN A 39 31.04 -9.09 27.00
N SER A 40 32.22 -8.69 27.43
CA SER A 40 33.47 -8.68 26.71
C SER A 40 33.90 -10.12 26.39
N GLY A 41 34.16 -10.39 25.12
CA GLY A 41 34.82 -11.60 24.64
C GLY A 41 35.59 -11.28 23.37
N VAL A 42 36.79 -10.75 23.53
CA VAL A 42 37.84 -10.65 22.51
C VAL A 42 38.58 -11.98 22.44
N SER A 43 39.12 -12.29 21.25
CA SER A 43 40.15 -13.29 20.87
C SER A 43 39.62 -14.20 19.75
N ASP A 44 40.30 -14.48 18.64
CA ASP A 44 41.62 -14.10 18.15
C ASP A 44 41.68 -14.40 16.63
N ALA A 45 42.63 -13.77 15.96
CA ALA A 45 42.96 -13.94 14.55
C ALA A 45 43.66 -15.29 14.25
N SER A 46 43.66 -15.71 12.97
CA SER A 46 44.83 -16.24 12.20
C SER A 46 44.37 -17.22 11.10
N SER A 47 44.38 -16.85 9.81
CA SER A 47 45.44 -17.07 8.78
C SER A 47 45.43 -18.45 8.08
N THR A 48 44.95 -18.46 6.82
CA THR A 48 45.50 -19.07 5.55
C THR A 48 46.00 -20.55 5.51
N PRO A 49 46.34 -21.18 4.35
CA PRO A 49 45.93 -21.09 2.93
C PRO A 49 45.58 -22.46 2.24
N VAL A 50 45.16 -22.37 0.97
CA VAL A 50 44.97 -23.33 -0.19
C VAL A 50 46.24 -24.23 -0.42
N PRO A 51 46.29 -25.45 -1.08
CA PRO A 51 45.76 -25.84 -2.42
C PRO A 51 45.30 -27.34 -2.58
N THR A 52 44.78 -27.87 -3.70
CA THR A 52 45.53 -28.30 -4.91
C THR A 52 44.58 -28.87 -5.99
N GLU A 53 45.09 -28.85 -7.22
CA GLU A 53 44.50 -29.07 -8.55
C GLU A 53 44.39 -30.55 -9.00
N ASN A 54 43.52 -30.80 -10.00
CA ASN A 54 43.86 -31.34 -11.34
C ASN A 54 42.56 -31.48 -12.17
N SER A 55 42.44 -30.85 -13.35
CA SER A 55 42.97 -31.24 -14.68
C SER A 55 42.42 -32.60 -15.17
N ALA A 56 41.93 -32.81 -16.39
CA ALA A 56 41.71 -31.97 -17.56
C ALA A 56 40.79 -32.75 -18.55
N ALA A 57 40.06 -31.98 -19.38
CA ALA A 57 39.62 -32.19 -20.77
C ALA A 57 39.32 -33.60 -21.34
N ILE A 58 38.23 -33.72 -22.11
CA ILE A 58 38.25 -33.92 -23.58
C ILE A 58 36.90 -33.42 -24.15
N ALA A 59 36.98 -32.80 -25.33
CA ALA A 59 35.93 -32.12 -26.07
C ALA A 59 35.34 -32.98 -27.21
N LEU A 60 34.42 -32.34 -27.97
CA LEU A 60 33.70 -32.75 -29.19
C LEU A 60 32.38 -33.53 -28.95
N GLU A 61 31.24 -33.24 -29.56
CA GLU A 61 30.89 -32.31 -30.64
C GLU A 61 29.35 -32.11 -30.69
N LYS A 62 28.93 -30.84 -30.83
CA LYS A 62 27.99 -30.33 -31.84
C LYS A 62 26.59 -30.97 -32.00
N ALA A 63 25.57 -30.24 -31.54
CA ALA A 63 24.36 -29.91 -32.30
C ALA A 63 23.55 -28.81 -31.58
N GLU A 64 23.88 -27.55 -31.83
CA GLU A 64 23.06 -26.40 -31.42
C GLU A 64 21.82 -26.31 -32.31
N SER A 65 20.66 -26.64 -31.74
CA SER A 65 19.36 -26.16 -32.21
C SER A 65 19.24 -24.71 -31.76
N LYS A 66 19.44 -23.79 -32.71
CA LYS A 66 19.26 -22.36 -32.51
C LYS A 66 17.76 -22.05 -32.42
N ILE A 67 17.17 -22.19 -31.23
CA ILE A 67 15.92 -21.50 -30.91
C ILE A 67 16.32 -20.14 -30.36
N GLU A 68 16.29 -19.17 -31.26
CA GLU A 68 16.40 -17.75 -30.97
C GLU A 68 15.19 -17.34 -30.11
N SER A 69 15.29 -17.56 -28.80
CA SER A 69 14.36 -16.99 -27.82
C SER A 69 14.65 -15.49 -27.73
N ALA A 70 13.99 -14.73 -28.60
CA ALA A 70 13.91 -13.28 -28.44
C ALA A 70 13.42 -12.97 -27.02
N PRO A 71 13.96 -11.93 -26.36
CA PRO A 71 13.43 -11.52 -25.07
C PRO A 71 12.01 -11.04 -25.31
N MET A 72 11.03 -11.73 -24.73
CA MET A 72 9.70 -11.17 -24.57
C MET A 72 9.87 -9.95 -23.66
N ILE A 73 9.92 -8.77 -24.27
CA ILE A 73 9.59 -7.53 -23.60
C ILE A 73 8.09 -7.66 -23.31
N THR A 74 7.74 -8.26 -22.17
CA THR A 74 6.39 -8.24 -21.64
C THR A 74 6.13 -6.79 -21.24
N THR A 75 5.52 -6.05 -22.14
CA THR A 75 4.81 -4.82 -21.78
C THR A 75 3.85 -5.16 -20.64
N PRO A 76 3.79 -4.38 -19.55
CA PRO A 76 2.78 -4.58 -18.53
C PRO A 76 1.42 -4.55 -19.22
N VAL A 77 0.66 -5.64 -19.10
CA VAL A 77 -0.66 -5.76 -19.72
C VAL A 77 -1.60 -4.88 -18.91
N SER A 78 -1.64 -3.58 -19.22
CA SER A 78 -2.69 -2.71 -18.73
C SER A 78 -4.03 -3.25 -19.26
N ASN A 79 -4.90 -3.71 -18.36
CA ASN A 79 -6.28 -4.00 -18.71
C ASN A 79 -7.08 -2.72 -18.45
N PRO A 80 -7.45 -1.95 -19.49
CA PRO A 80 -8.04 -0.62 -19.31
C PRO A 80 -9.43 -0.66 -18.64
N ASP A 81 -9.99 -1.84 -18.43
CA ASP A 81 -11.33 -2.02 -17.87
C ASP A 81 -11.34 -2.42 -16.38
N LEU A 82 -10.21 -2.63 -15.70
CA LEU A 82 -10.19 -3.14 -14.30
C LEU A 82 -11.00 -2.26 -13.33
N LEU A 83 -10.81 -0.95 -13.40
CA LEU A 83 -11.46 0.03 -12.52
C LEU A 83 -12.56 0.83 -13.24
N LYS A 84 -13.09 0.27 -14.33
CA LYS A 84 -14.14 0.92 -15.11
C LYS A 84 -15.35 1.20 -14.22
N ASN A 85 -15.88 2.43 -14.32
CA ASN A 85 -16.99 2.94 -13.50
C ASN A 85 -16.65 3.19 -12.02
N VAL A 86 -15.39 3.02 -11.60
CA VAL A 86 -14.94 3.48 -10.29
C VAL A 86 -14.53 4.94 -10.41
N SER A 87 -15.13 5.80 -9.59
CA SER A 87 -14.77 7.21 -9.47
C SER A 87 -14.18 7.49 -8.09
N ALA A 88 -13.16 8.35 -8.03
CA ALA A 88 -12.49 8.69 -6.77
C ALA A 88 -11.87 10.09 -6.75
N THR A 89 -11.68 10.62 -5.54
CA THR A 89 -10.85 11.80 -5.28
C THR A 89 -9.52 11.35 -4.67
N VAL A 90 -8.42 11.86 -5.22
CA VAL A 90 -7.05 11.61 -4.75
C VAL A 90 -6.54 12.85 -4.02
N TYR A 91 -6.39 12.74 -2.70
CA TYR A 91 -5.83 13.78 -1.85
C TYR A 91 -4.33 13.61 -1.73
N LYS A 92 -3.57 14.60 -2.22
CA LYS A 92 -2.09 14.57 -2.23
C LYS A 92 -1.48 15.96 -2.08
N ASP A 93 -0.20 16.02 -1.74
CA ASP A 93 0.57 17.25 -1.94
C ASP A 93 0.68 17.60 -3.44
N ALA A 94 0.62 18.88 -3.79
CA ALA A 94 0.66 19.36 -5.17
C ALA A 94 1.95 18.93 -5.89
N ASN A 95 3.08 18.89 -5.18
CA ASN A 95 4.41 18.64 -5.71
C ASN A 95 4.87 17.18 -5.56
N CYS A 96 4.00 16.27 -5.11
CA CYS A 96 4.33 14.85 -5.00
C CYS A 96 4.39 14.17 -6.38
N GLY A 97 5.61 13.93 -6.88
CA GLY A 97 5.85 13.30 -8.18
C GLY A 97 5.39 11.83 -8.26
N CYS A 98 5.69 11.02 -7.25
CA CYS A 98 5.29 9.61 -7.23
C CYS A 98 3.77 9.43 -7.16
N CYS A 99 3.07 10.31 -6.44
CA CYS A 99 1.61 10.34 -6.42
C CYS A 99 1.03 10.58 -7.82
N LYS A 100 1.69 11.39 -8.67
CA LYS A 100 1.28 11.57 -10.06
C LYS A 100 1.46 10.27 -10.86
N GLY A 101 2.61 9.60 -10.71
CA GLY A 101 2.86 8.31 -11.36
C GLY A 101 1.82 7.25 -10.98
N TRP A 102 1.41 7.22 -9.71
CA TRP A 102 0.34 6.33 -9.25
C TRP A 102 -1.03 6.67 -9.85
N ILE A 103 -1.37 7.97 -10.00
CA ILE A 103 -2.58 8.41 -10.69
C ILE A 103 -2.54 7.95 -12.16
N ASP A 104 -1.42 8.15 -12.84
CA ASP A 104 -1.24 7.73 -14.24
C ASP A 104 -1.46 6.20 -14.37
N HIS A 105 -0.91 5.40 -13.44
CA HIS A 105 -1.13 3.95 -13.35
C HIS A 105 -2.61 3.59 -13.21
N THR A 106 -3.29 4.15 -12.22
CA THR A 106 -4.69 3.79 -11.96
C THR A 106 -5.65 4.28 -13.05
N GLN A 107 -5.41 5.45 -13.63
CA GLN A 107 -6.18 5.94 -14.78
C GLN A 107 -5.98 5.07 -16.03
N SER A 108 -4.76 4.58 -16.27
CA SER A 108 -4.50 3.64 -17.37
C SER A 108 -5.21 2.29 -17.21
N ASN A 109 -5.63 1.96 -15.98
CA ASN A 109 -6.43 0.79 -15.63
C ASN A 109 -7.92 1.10 -15.41
N GLY A 110 -8.39 2.28 -15.86
CA GLY A 110 -9.81 2.61 -15.94
C GLY A 110 -10.39 3.45 -14.79
N LEU A 111 -9.59 3.80 -13.78
CA LEU A 111 -10.07 4.64 -12.65
C LEU A 111 -10.38 6.06 -13.13
N SER A 112 -11.58 6.56 -12.83
CA SER A 112 -11.94 7.96 -13.05
C SER A 112 -11.59 8.79 -11.81
N SER A 113 -10.42 9.45 -11.81
CA SER A 113 -9.93 10.18 -10.62
C SER A 113 -9.74 11.68 -10.83
N THR A 114 -10.03 12.45 -9.78
CA THR A 114 -9.65 13.87 -9.65
C THR A 114 -8.60 14.03 -8.55
N ALA A 115 -7.75 15.05 -8.65
CA ALA A 115 -6.74 15.33 -7.63
C ALA A 115 -7.08 16.58 -6.83
N GLU A 116 -6.97 16.51 -5.50
CA GLU A 116 -7.12 17.63 -4.58
C GLU A 116 -5.86 17.82 -3.72
N HIS A 117 -5.59 19.08 -3.37
CA HIS A 117 -4.38 19.50 -2.65
C HIS A 117 -4.73 20.20 -1.34
N PRO A 118 -5.16 19.44 -0.32
CA PRO A 118 -5.47 20.00 0.99
C PRO A 118 -4.21 20.59 1.63
N LYS A 119 -4.36 21.71 2.34
CA LYS A 119 -3.27 22.32 3.12
C LYS A 119 -2.75 21.42 4.24
N ASP A 120 -3.63 20.57 4.77
CA ASP A 120 -3.32 19.63 5.84
C ASP A 120 -3.82 18.24 5.44
N LEU A 121 -2.92 17.45 4.87
CA LEU A 121 -3.19 16.09 4.48
C LEU A 121 -3.27 15.15 5.69
N SER A 122 -2.60 15.46 6.80
CA SER A 122 -2.63 14.64 8.01
C SER A 122 -4.02 14.66 8.64
N SER A 123 -4.59 15.85 8.83
CA SER A 123 -5.97 16.01 9.33
C SER A 123 -7.00 15.35 8.40
N LEU A 124 -6.73 15.30 7.10
CA LEU A 124 -7.58 14.57 6.15
C LEU A 124 -7.49 13.06 6.37
N LYS A 125 -6.29 12.51 6.56
CA LYS A 125 -6.08 11.09 6.88
C LYS A 125 -6.78 10.71 8.20
N ASP A 126 -6.75 11.58 9.21
CA ASP A 126 -7.49 11.40 10.46
C ASP A 126 -9.00 11.31 10.22
N ARG A 127 -9.55 12.19 9.37
CA ARG A 127 -10.98 12.21 9.03
C ARG A 127 -11.43 10.91 8.37
N TYR A 128 -10.61 10.36 7.48
CA TYR A 128 -10.84 9.07 6.84
C TYR A 128 -10.32 7.88 7.67
N LYS A 129 -10.00 8.11 8.95
CA LYS A 129 -9.62 7.07 9.92
C LYS A 129 -8.43 6.20 9.47
N VAL A 130 -7.54 6.75 8.66
CA VAL A 130 -6.32 6.04 8.25
C VAL A 130 -5.38 5.98 9.46
N PRO A 131 -5.06 4.77 9.98
CA PRO A 131 -4.15 4.61 11.11
C PRO A 131 -2.78 5.19 10.81
N THR A 132 -2.08 5.71 11.82
CA THR A 132 -0.82 6.46 11.61
C THR A 132 0.24 5.59 10.97
N GLU A 133 0.34 4.34 11.39
CA GLU A 133 1.25 3.32 10.89
C GLU A 133 0.95 2.89 9.45
N MET A 134 -0.25 3.15 8.94
CA MET A 134 -0.65 2.80 7.57
C MET A 134 -0.43 3.94 6.58
N ARG A 135 0.01 5.11 7.04
CA ARG A 135 0.05 6.33 6.22
C ARG A 135 1.12 6.29 5.13
N SER A 136 0.78 6.95 4.03
CA SER A 136 1.62 7.16 2.86
C SER A 136 1.46 8.60 2.32
N CYS A 137 1.94 8.85 1.12
CA CYS A 137 2.02 10.16 0.48
C CYS A 137 0.67 10.70 -0.02
N HIS A 138 -0.34 9.85 -0.24
CA HIS A 138 -1.67 10.25 -0.71
C HIS A 138 -2.77 9.35 -0.14
N THR A 139 -4.02 9.84 -0.15
CA THR A 139 -5.22 9.08 0.22
C THR A 139 -6.23 9.20 -0.90
N VAL A 140 -6.80 8.08 -1.31
CA VAL A 140 -7.85 8.01 -2.32
C VAL A 140 -9.15 7.65 -1.65
N VAL A 141 -10.23 8.32 -2.04
CA VAL A 141 -11.58 8.04 -1.54
C VAL A 141 -12.50 7.87 -2.72
N THR A 142 -13.08 6.68 -2.86
CA THR A 142 -14.04 6.41 -3.93
C THR A 142 -15.38 7.09 -3.65
N THR A 143 -16.23 7.19 -4.67
CA THR A 143 -17.62 7.65 -4.52
C THR A 143 -18.47 6.75 -3.62
N ASP A 144 -18.03 5.51 -3.41
CA ASP A 144 -18.65 4.52 -2.53
C ASP A 144 -17.99 4.47 -1.13
N ASP A 145 -17.23 5.51 -0.78
CA ASP A 145 -16.57 5.72 0.51
C ASP A 145 -15.47 4.68 0.88
N TYR A 146 -14.93 3.94 -0.10
CA TYR A 146 -13.74 3.11 0.12
C TYR A 146 -12.46 3.94 0.08
N VAL A 147 -11.53 3.61 0.98
CA VAL A 147 -10.26 4.31 1.14
C VAL A 147 -9.12 3.48 0.57
N PHE A 148 -8.29 4.08 -0.29
CA PHE A 148 -7.03 3.47 -0.71
C PHE A 148 -5.88 4.41 -0.30
N GLU A 149 -5.01 3.92 0.58
CA GLU A 149 -3.92 4.71 1.16
C GLU A 149 -2.58 4.31 0.52
N GLY A 150 -1.89 5.27 -0.09
CA GLY A 150 -0.59 5.03 -0.69
C GLY A 150 -0.62 4.24 -1.99
N HIS A 151 0.53 3.63 -2.31
CA HIS A 151 0.81 3.03 -3.62
C HIS A 151 0.16 1.65 -3.83
N VAL A 152 -1.15 1.54 -3.60
CA VAL A 152 -1.93 0.30 -3.83
C VAL A 152 -2.06 0.04 -5.34
N PRO A 153 -1.70 -1.14 -5.87
CA PRO A 153 -1.89 -1.43 -7.29
C PRO A 153 -3.35 -1.54 -7.70
N ALA A 154 -3.69 -1.01 -8.89
CA ALA A 154 -5.03 -1.02 -9.47
C ALA A 154 -5.72 -2.40 -9.45
N LYS A 155 -4.98 -3.46 -9.77
CA LYS A 155 -5.45 -4.85 -9.69
C LYS A 155 -6.04 -5.22 -8.32
N TYR A 156 -5.38 -4.82 -7.24
CA TYR A 156 -5.87 -5.13 -5.90
C TYR A 156 -6.99 -4.18 -5.46
N MET A 157 -7.06 -2.98 -6.03
CA MET A 157 -8.24 -2.11 -5.89
C MET A 157 -9.47 -2.78 -6.51
N GLU A 158 -9.36 -3.30 -7.73
CA GLU A 158 -10.44 -4.02 -8.42
C GLU A 158 -10.89 -5.23 -7.59
N GLN A 159 -9.96 -6.14 -7.27
CA GLN A 159 -10.28 -7.35 -6.50
C GLN A 159 -10.99 -7.06 -5.18
N PHE A 160 -10.56 -5.99 -4.49
CA PHE A 160 -11.21 -5.54 -3.27
C PHE A 160 -12.63 -5.02 -3.53
N LEU A 161 -12.84 -4.25 -4.58
CA LEU A 161 -14.14 -3.65 -4.91
C LEU A 161 -15.15 -4.68 -5.47
N GLU A 162 -14.69 -5.76 -6.08
CA GLU A 162 -15.57 -6.85 -6.53
C GLU A 162 -16.26 -7.55 -5.35
N ASN A 163 -15.53 -7.80 -4.25
CA ASN A 163 -16.03 -8.51 -3.08
C ASN A 163 -15.45 -7.92 -1.78
N PRO A 164 -15.87 -6.69 -1.39
CA PRO A 164 -15.30 -6.00 -0.26
C PRO A 164 -15.63 -6.74 1.04
N PRO A 165 -14.64 -7.09 1.88
CA PRO A 165 -14.89 -7.71 3.17
C PRO A 165 -15.78 -6.81 4.04
N VAL A 166 -16.76 -7.39 4.76
CA VAL A 166 -17.82 -6.65 5.48
C VAL A 166 -17.28 -5.55 6.42
N GLN A 167 -16.19 -5.88 7.12
CA GLN A 167 -15.54 -5.00 8.10
C GLN A 167 -14.52 -4.05 7.48
N ALA A 168 -14.11 -4.29 6.23
CA ALA A 168 -13.13 -3.48 5.56
C ALA A 168 -13.72 -2.12 5.15
N MET A 169 -12.85 -1.12 5.19
CA MET A 169 -13.09 0.20 4.62
C MET A 169 -12.12 0.53 3.50
N GLY A 170 -11.12 -0.32 3.25
CA GLY A 170 -10.09 0.01 2.28
C GLY A 170 -8.86 -0.86 2.33
N LEU A 171 -7.87 -0.47 1.51
CA LEU A 171 -6.54 -1.04 1.47
C LEU A 171 -5.47 0.06 1.69
N ALA A 172 -4.31 -0.32 2.16
CA ALA A 172 -3.16 0.56 2.34
C ALA A 172 -1.85 -0.10 1.88
N VAL A 173 -0.96 0.68 1.29
CA VAL A 173 0.47 0.37 1.18
C VAL A 173 1.21 1.40 2.03
N PRO A 174 1.62 1.05 3.26
CA PRO A 174 2.28 1.99 4.16
C PRO A 174 3.65 2.45 3.64
N GLY A 175 4.01 3.70 3.96
CA GLY A 175 5.27 4.28 3.50
C GLY A 175 5.29 4.51 2.00
N MET A 176 6.44 4.29 1.35
CA MET A 176 6.61 4.43 -0.10
C MET A 176 7.60 3.37 -0.62
N PRO A 177 7.21 2.09 -0.72
CA PRO A 177 8.10 1.02 -1.15
C PRO A 177 8.59 1.24 -2.58
N VAL A 178 9.90 1.14 -2.78
CA VAL A 178 10.51 1.27 -4.12
C VAL A 178 10.02 0.12 -5.00
N GLY A 179 9.54 0.44 -6.20
CA GLY A 179 8.99 -0.53 -7.14
C GLY A 179 7.49 -0.81 -6.99
N SER A 180 6.81 -0.17 -6.04
CA SER A 180 5.33 -0.07 -6.07
C SER A 180 4.86 0.90 -7.18
N PRO A 181 3.58 0.93 -7.58
CA PRO A 181 3.14 1.68 -8.76
C PRO A 181 3.31 3.19 -8.57
N GLY A 182 4.02 3.86 -9.47
CA GLY A 182 4.43 5.25 -9.32
C GLY A 182 5.70 5.48 -8.47
N MET A 183 6.29 4.41 -7.92
CA MET A 183 7.57 4.39 -7.19
C MET A 183 8.62 3.52 -7.90
N GLU A 184 8.44 3.23 -9.19
CA GLU A 184 9.36 2.44 -9.99
C GLU A 184 10.73 3.13 -10.08
N TYR A 185 11.79 2.36 -9.93
CA TYR A 185 13.15 2.88 -10.04
C TYR A 185 14.12 1.83 -10.59
N GLN A 186 14.42 1.93 -11.90
CA GLN A 186 15.28 0.98 -12.60
C GLN A 186 14.81 -0.46 -12.34
N ASN A 187 15.73 -1.36 -11.98
CA ASN A 187 15.43 -2.77 -11.68
C ASN A 187 15.33 -3.02 -10.16
N LYS A 188 15.05 -1.99 -9.36
CA LYS A 188 14.91 -2.13 -7.90
C LYS A 188 13.47 -2.41 -7.52
N PHE A 189 13.31 -3.37 -6.63
CA PHE A 189 12.02 -3.73 -6.03
C PHE A 189 12.23 -4.01 -4.54
N MET A 190 11.36 -3.45 -3.70
CA MET A 190 11.30 -3.71 -2.27
C MET A 190 10.01 -4.47 -2.00
N PRO A 191 10.07 -5.72 -1.49
CA PRO A 191 8.87 -6.43 -1.07
C PRO A 191 8.06 -5.62 -0.06
N TYR A 192 6.74 -5.68 -0.19
CA TYR A 192 5.83 -4.91 0.63
C TYR A 192 4.50 -5.63 0.82
N GLN A 193 3.76 -5.20 1.82
CA GLN A 193 2.42 -5.72 2.09
C GLN A 193 1.37 -4.70 1.69
N ILE A 194 0.28 -5.22 1.13
CA ILE A 194 -0.97 -4.48 1.07
C ILE A 194 -1.76 -4.86 2.32
N MET A 195 -2.14 -3.86 3.09
CA MET A 195 -2.85 -4.00 4.35
C MET A 195 -4.33 -3.70 4.13
N GLN A 196 -5.21 -4.55 4.63
CA GLN A 196 -6.63 -4.23 4.76
C GLN A 196 -6.85 -3.30 5.94
N LEU A 197 -7.63 -2.25 5.72
CA LEU A 197 -8.09 -1.31 6.74
C LEU A 197 -9.50 -1.69 7.17
N ASN A 198 -9.74 -1.86 8.47
CA ASN A 198 -11.07 -2.15 9.01
C ASN A 198 -11.71 -0.90 9.65
N LYS A 199 -13.04 -0.87 9.66
CA LYS A 199 -13.85 0.26 10.19
C LYS A 199 -13.64 0.52 11.69
N ASP A 200 -13.17 -0.49 12.43
CA ASP A 200 -12.85 -0.43 13.86
C ASP A 200 -11.42 0.06 14.15
N GLY A 201 -10.64 0.35 13.11
CA GLY A 201 -9.26 0.80 13.20
C GLY A 201 -8.23 -0.34 13.23
N THR A 202 -8.67 -1.61 13.24
CA THR A 202 -7.75 -2.74 13.10
C THR A 202 -7.26 -2.88 11.67
N THR A 203 -6.13 -3.56 11.51
CA THR A 203 -5.54 -3.85 10.20
C THR A 203 -5.10 -5.31 10.14
N GLN A 204 -5.00 -5.83 8.93
CA GLN A 204 -4.54 -7.19 8.66
C GLN A 204 -3.88 -7.24 7.28
N VAL A 205 -2.93 -8.16 7.09
CA VAL A 205 -2.34 -8.37 5.77
C VAL A 205 -3.43 -8.83 4.80
N TYR A 206 -3.54 -8.14 3.66
CA TYR A 206 -4.40 -8.54 2.55
C TYR A 206 -3.63 -9.42 1.56
N VAL A 207 -2.42 -9.00 1.18
CA VAL A 207 -1.51 -9.76 0.33
C VAL A 207 -0.06 -9.31 0.52
N ASP A 208 0.87 -10.26 0.42
CA ASP A 208 2.31 -10.01 0.32
C ASP A 208 2.72 -9.85 -1.15
N ILE A 209 3.50 -8.81 -1.46
CA ILE A 209 4.06 -8.53 -2.79
C ILE A 209 5.57 -8.67 -2.72
N GLU A 210 6.07 -9.72 -3.36
CA GLU A 210 7.47 -10.13 -3.43
C GLU A 210 8.12 -9.80 -4.79
N SER A 211 7.32 -9.47 -5.81
CA SER A 211 7.82 -9.12 -7.14
C SER A 211 6.95 -8.11 -7.90
N VAL A 212 7.49 -7.57 -9.01
CA VAL A 212 6.77 -6.63 -9.89
C VAL A 212 5.57 -7.30 -10.55
N GLU A 213 5.71 -8.56 -10.97
CA GLU A 213 4.69 -9.30 -11.70
C GLU A 213 3.41 -9.51 -10.88
N GLN A 214 3.51 -9.56 -9.56
CA GLN A 214 2.34 -9.70 -8.69
C GLN A 214 1.46 -8.44 -8.69
N GLN A 215 2.02 -7.26 -9.01
CA GLN A 215 1.31 -5.97 -9.03
C GLN A 215 0.55 -5.70 -10.33
N LEU A 216 0.89 -6.42 -11.40
CA LEU A 216 0.33 -6.30 -12.74
C LEU A 216 -1.02 -7.01 -12.85
#